data_AF-A0A7Y0X9Q9-F1
#
_entry.id   AF-A0A7Y0X9Q9-F1
#
_cell.length_a   1.000
_cell.length_b   1.000
_cell.length_c   1.000
_cell.angle_alpha   90.00
_cell.angle_beta   90.00
_cell.angle_gamma   90.00
#
_symmetry.space_group_name_H-M   'P 1'
#
loop_
_entity.id
_entity.type
_entity.pdbx_description
1 polymer ?
#
loop_
_entity_poly.entity_id
_entity_poly.type
_entity_poly.pdbx_seq_one_letter_code
_entity_poly.pdbx_strand_id
1 'polypeptide(L)' 'IFSCGSGVTACILLLAAYQIGLDNLSVYDCSWTEWGADHSLPIER' A
#
# COMPACT_ATOMS: atom_id res chain seq x y z
N ILE A 1 -6.33 3.48 0.63
CA ILE A 1 -4.91 3.19 0.95
C ILE A 1 -4.44 2.07 0.04
N PHE A 2 -3.37 2.29 -0.72
CA PHE A 2 -2.72 1.31 -1.60
C PHE A 2 -1.46 0.76 -0.94
N SER A 3 -1.18 -0.54 -1.12
CA SER A 3 -0.03 -1.23 -0.52
C SER A 3 0.41 -2.39 -1.42
N CYS A 4 1.68 -2.78 -1.38
CA CYS A 4 2.17 -3.99 -2.04
C CYS A 4 3.25 -4.72 -1.22
N GLY A 5 4.19 -5.43 -1.84
CA GLY A 5 5.33 -6.00 -1.10
C GLY A 5 6.25 -4.91 -0.54
N SER A 6 6.58 -3.93 -1.39
CA SER A 6 7.62 -2.91 -1.15
C SER A 6 7.16 -1.46 -1.36
N GLY A 7 5.86 -1.22 -1.59
CA GLY A 7 5.29 0.10 -1.92
C GLY A 7 5.39 0.51 -3.40
N VAL A 8 6.33 -0.03 -4.18
CA VAL A 8 6.58 0.44 -5.57
C VAL A 8 5.39 0.24 -6.51
N THR A 9 4.82 -0.97 -6.54
CA THR A 9 3.66 -1.26 -7.41
C THR A 9 2.40 -0.52 -6.95
N ALA A 10 2.29 -0.22 -5.65
CA ALA A 10 1.15 0.52 -5.11
C ALA A 10 1.08 1.96 -5.67
N CYS A 11 2.23 2.58 -5.97
CA CYS A 11 2.29 3.89 -6.61
C CYS A 11 1.68 3.91 -8.02
N ILE A 12 1.81 2.81 -8.79
CA ILE A 12 1.23 2.70 -10.13
C ILE A 12 -0.31 2.69 -10.05
N LEU A 13 -0.87 1.95 -9.09
CA LEU A 13 -2.31 1.90 -8.86
C LEU A 13 -2.85 3.22 -8.31
N LEU A 14 -2.10 3.88 -7.43
CA LEU A 14 -2.47 5.22 -6.95
C LEU A 14 -2.50 6.23 -8.10
N LEU A 15 -1.53 6.18 -9.01
CA LEU A 15 -1.52 7.06 -10.19
C LEU A 15 -2.72 6.80 -11.11
N ALA A 16 -3.04 5.53 -11.37
CA ALA A 16 -4.23 5.18 -12.15
C ALA A 16 -5.53 5.65 -11.47
N ALA A 17 -5.63 5.48 -10.14
CA ALA A 17 -6.75 5.95 -9.35
C ALA A 17 -6.89 7.49 -9.39
N TYR A 18 -5.76 8.20 -9.34
CA TYR A 18 -5.74 9.65 -9.47
C TYR A 18 -6.22 10.11 -10.86
N GLN A 19 -5.81 9.42 -11.92
CA GLN A 19 -6.23 9.73 -13.29
C GLN A 19 -7.72 9.56 -13.54
N ILE A 20 -8.39 8.65 -12.83
CA ILE A 20 -9.85 8.46 -12.92
C ILE A 20 -10.64 9.37 -11.97
N GLY A 21 -9.96 10.31 -11.30
CA GLY A 21 -10.61 11.32 -10.45
C GLY A 21 -11.04 10.81 -9.08
N LEU A 22 -10.38 9.77 -8.56
CA LEU A 22 -10.61 9.35 -7.17
C LEU A 22 -9.84 10.26 -6.21
N ASP A 23 -10.52 10.70 -5.15
CA ASP A 23 -9.94 11.50 -4.07
C ASP A 23 -9.51 10.64 -2.88
N ASN A 24 -8.81 11.23 -1.90
CA ASN A 24 -8.33 10.57 -0.68
C ASN A 24 -7.42 9.35 -0.91
N LEU A 25 -6.53 9.47 -1.90
CA LEU A 25 -5.57 8.44 -2.24
C LEU A 25 -4.33 8.55 -1.34
N SER A 26 -3.86 7.41 -0.86
CA SER A 26 -2.68 7.30 0.01
C SER A 26 -1.99 5.96 -0.23
N VAL A 27 -0.66 5.94 -0.21
CA VAL A 27 0.16 4.72 -0.28
C VAL A 27 0.77 4.46 1.09
N TYR A 28 0.74 3.20 1.52
CA TYR A 28 1.51 2.74 2.67
C TYR A 28 2.93 2.40 2.22
N ASP A 29 3.87 3.32 2.47
CA ASP A 29 5.29 3.15 2.16
C ASP A 29 5.88 1.98 2.98
N CYS A 30 6.89 1.28 2.45
CA CYS A 30 7.40 0.00 2.94
C CYS A 30 6.40 -1.19 2.97
N SER A 31 5.09 -0.94 2.93
CA SER A 31 4.02 -1.91 2.71
C SER A 31 4.17 -3.22 3.52
N TRP A 32 4.08 -4.41 2.89
CA TRP A 32 4.22 -5.69 3.60
C TRP A 32 5.61 -5.90 4.20
N THR A 33 6.65 -5.28 3.65
CA THR A 33 8.00 -5.40 4.19
C THR A 33 8.09 -4.81 5.60
N GLU A 34 7.37 -3.72 5.88
CA GLU A 34 7.26 -3.15 7.23
C GLU A 34 6.26 -3.93 8.10
N TRP A 35 5.05 -4.20 7.58
CA TRP A 35 4.01 -4.88 8.35
C TRP A 35 4.40 -6.31 8.77
N GLY A 36 5.03 -7.06 7.86
CA GLY A 36 5.46 -8.44 8.11
C GLY A 36 6.71 -8.54 8.99
N ALA A 37 7.44 -7.44 9.20
CA ALA A 37 8.59 -7.39 10.10
C ALA A 37 8.18 -7.25 11.57
N ASP A 38 6.98 -6.72 11.84
CA ASP A 38 6.44 -6.60 13.19
C ASP A 38 5.55 -7.81 13.53
N HIS A 39 6.08 -8.71 14.37
CA HIS A 39 5.37 -9.90 14.83
C HIS A 39 4.22 -9.63 15.80
N SER A 40 4.06 -8.40 16.29
CA SER A 40 2.95 -8.01 17.16
C SER A 40 1.68 -7.66 16.39
N LEU A 41 1.79 -7.43 15.08
CA LEU A 41 0.67 -7.06 14.22
C LEU A 41 -0.17 -8.28 13.82
N PRO A 42 -1.49 -8.11 13.66
CA PRO A 42 -2.36 -9.19 13.20
C PRO A 42 -2.04 -9.55 11.74
N ILE A 43 -1.91 -10.85 11.48
CA ILE A 43 -1.73 -11.44 10.15
C ILE A 43 -2.80 -12.50 9.96
N GLU A 44 -3.68 -12.31 8.99
CA GLU A 44 -4.62 -13.32 8.53
C GLU A 44 -3.92 -14.27 7.56
N ARG A 45 -4.23 -15.58 7.62
CA ARG A 45 -3.48 -16.63 6.93
C ARG A 45 -4.40 -17.49 6.08
#